data_AF-A0A4P7R1V8-F1
#
_entry.id   AF-A0A4P7R1V8-F1
#
_cell.length_a   1.000
_cell.length_b   1.000
_cell.length_c   1.000
_cell.angle_alpha   90.00
_cell.angle_beta   90.00
_cell.angle_gamma   90.00
#
_symmetry.space_group_name_H-M   'P 1'
#
loop_
_entity.id
_entity.type
_entity.pdbx_description
1 polymer ?
#
loop_
_entity_poly.entity_id
_entity_poly.type
_entity_poly.pdbx_seq_one_letter_code
_entity_poly.pdbx_strand_id
1 'polypeptide(L)'
;MIRRLIALAVLEMTILTACWMAGIAVGSALAVHAASSAIGLVTWLRHDTATGFAPAMLGVLGPLGLLAALPLTRIFRPSVQRSDDEMFGPVAGHSTQRGARLAVARMLDGRVHHATPDTLSSLVTIMRHGGVAERRRALETVVRSFEPALSPLIALALTDGDQTIRALAAAASARVAENLVLARARLSARVADGVAPDAATSLAKLLADHARSDVLLSDSQRLHLREDAVATMTAAISHGAVDPRSATRDALTMEALWAAGDYDAIDRMAAAIEASSERPDPPIDTGDRSAKTLANWWLTGATA
;
A
#
# COMPACT_ATOMS: atom_id res chain seq x y z
N MET A 1 24.34 -13.92 11.23
CA MET A 1 23.53 -14.93 10.53
C MET A 1 24.37 -15.98 9.78
N ILE A 2 25.10 -15.62 8.71
CA ILE A 2 25.80 -16.58 7.82
C ILE A 2 26.71 -17.56 8.59
N ARG A 3 27.55 -17.07 9.51
CA ARG A 3 28.42 -17.92 10.34
C ARG A 3 27.65 -18.97 11.16
N ARG A 4 26.44 -18.64 11.64
CA ARG A 4 25.59 -19.57 12.42
C ARG A 4 24.97 -20.65 11.53
N LEU A 5 24.54 -20.28 10.31
CA LEU A 5 24.04 -21.26 9.32
C LEU A 5 25.15 -22.19 8.83
N ILE A 6 26.36 -21.68 8.62
CA ILE A 6 27.53 -22.51 8.29
C ILE A 6 27.83 -23.50 9.42
N ALA A 7 27.84 -23.04 10.68
CA ALA A 7 28.06 -23.93 11.83
C ALA A 7 26.98 -25.02 11.94
N LEU A 8 25.70 -24.67 11.72
CA LEU A 8 24.59 -25.62 11.72
C LEU A 8 24.70 -26.64 10.57
N ALA A 9 25.06 -26.20 9.37
CA ALA A 9 25.24 -27.09 8.22
C ALA A 9 26.42 -28.05 8.40
N VAL A 10 27.55 -27.57 8.95
CA VAL A 10 28.70 -28.44 9.27
C VAL A 10 28.31 -29.47 10.33
N LEU A 11 27.64 -29.03 11.40
CA LEU A 11 27.17 -29.92 12.46
C LEU A 11 26.24 -31.00 11.89
N GLU A 12 25.27 -30.61 11.08
CA GLU A 12 24.34 -31.52 10.42
C GLU A 12 25.06 -32.56 9.53
N MET A 13 25.99 -32.12 8.68
CA MET A 13 26.77 -33.03 7.84
C MET A 13 27.62 -34.01 8.68
N THR A 14 28.24 -33.54 9.77
CA THR A 14 29.01 -34.41 10.65
C THR A 14 28.14 -35.46 11.34
N ILE A 15 26.94 -35.09 11.81
CA ILE A 15 26.03 -36.03 12.47
C ILE A 15 25.46 -37.03 11.46
N LEU A 16 25.04 -36.59 10.28
CA LEU A 16 24.54 -37.49 9.24
C LEU A 16 25.61 -38.50 8.79
N THR A 17 26.86 -38.04 8.63
CA THR A 17 27.99 -38.93 8.28
C THR A 17 28.29 -39.92 9.39
N ALA A 18 28.27 -39.49 10.66
CA ALA A 18 28.48 -40.36 11.81
C ALA A 18 27.36 -41.40 11.95
N CYS A 19 26.09 -41.00 11.77
CA CYS A 19 24.95 -41.92 11.77
C CYS A 19 25.05 -42.95 10.65
N TRP A 20 25.48 -42.54 9.47
CA TRP A 20 25.70 -43.44 8.33
C TRP A 20 26.80 -44.46 8.60
N MET A 21 27.95 -44.01 9.14
CA MET A 21 29.07 -44.89 9.48
C MET A 21 28.77 -45.85 10.64
N ALA A 22 27.98 -45.42 11.62
CA ALA A 22 27.65 -46.21 12.80
C ALA A 22 26.42 -47.12 12.61
N GLY A 23 25.80 -47.14 11.42
CA GLY A 23 24.63 -47.96 11.13
C GLY A 23 23.40 -47.62 11.99
N ILE A 24 23.31 -46.38 12.46
CA ILE A 24 22.23 -45.94 13.36
C ILE A 24 20.91 -45.90 12.58
N ALA A 25 19.81 -46.28 13.24
CA ALA A 25 18.48 -46.27 12.66
C ALA A 25 18.15 -44.92 12.01
N VAL A 26 17.66 -44.97 10.77
CA VAL A 26 17.32 -43.82 9.91
C VAL A 26 16.45 -42.77 10.62
N GLY A 27 15.61 -43.19 11.57
CA GLY A 27 14.74 -42.31 12.34
C GLY A 27 15.46 -41.27 13.20
N SER A 28 16.61 -41.60 13.81
CA SER A 28 17.34 -40.62 14.65
C SER A 28 18.05 -39.57 13.80
N ALA A 29 18.59 -39.97 12.64
CA ALA A 29 19.17 -39.05 11.67
C ALA A 29 18.11 -38.05 11.14
N LEU A 30 16.89 -38.53 10.85
CA LEU A 30 15.77 -37.68 10.45
C LEU A 30 15.33 -36.72 11.56
N ALA A 31 15.30 -37.17 12.82
CA ALA A 31 14.94 -36.32 13.96
C ALA A 31 15.95 -35.18 14.17
N VAL A 32 17.26 -35.48 14.06
CA VAL A 32 18.31 -34.45 14.13
C VAL A 32 18.20 -33.46 12.98
N HIS A 33 17.96 -33.94 11.76
CA HIS A 33 17.76 -33.07 10.59
C HIS A 33 16.53 -32.17 10.72
N ALA A 34 15.42 -32.69 11.26
CA ALA A 34 14.23 -31.88 11.50
C ALA A 34 14.49 -30.77 12.53
N ALA A 35 15.21 -31.09 13.62
CA ALA A 35 15.57 -30.13 14.65
C ALA A 35 16.55 -29.05 14.14
N SER A 36 17.59 -29.42 13.38
CA SER A 36 18.53 -28.47 12.76
C SER A 36 17.82 -27.54 11.77
N SER A 37 16.89 -28.08 10.97
CA SER A 37 16.09 -27.34 10.00
C SER A 37 15.17 -26.31 10.66
N ALA A 38 14.48 -26.69 11.74
CA ALA A 38 13.65 -25.77 12.50
C ALA A 38 14.46 -24.62 13.12
N ILE A 39 15.64 -24.91 13.70
CA ILE A 39 16.53 -23.89 14.27
C ILE A 39 17.08 -22.97 13.16
N GLY A 40 17.47 -23.53 12.01
CA GLY A 40 17.88 -22.76 10.84
C GLY A 40 16.81 -21.79 10.37
N LEU A 41 15.56 -22.26 10.26
CA LEU A 41 14.43 -21.44 9.83
C LEU A 41 14.08 -20.33 10.83
N VAL A 42 14.05 -20.64 12.14
CA VAL A 42 13.78 -19.64 13.19
C VAL A 42 14.88 -18.57 13.22
N THR A 43 16.15 -18.97 13.11
CA THR A 43 17.25 -18.01 13.08
C THR A 43 17.24 -17.13 11.84
N TRP A 44 16.79 -17.66 10.69
CA TRP A 44 16.54 -16.91 9.46
C TRP A 44 15.42 -15.88 9.63
N LEU A 45 14.24 -16.30 10.11
CA LEU A 45 13.08 -15.42 10.31
C LEU A 45 13.37 -14.27 11.29
N ARG A 46 14.20 -14.49 12.31
CA ARG A 46 14.56 -13.45 13.29
C ARG A 46 15.47 -12.35 12.76
N HIS A 47 16.14 -12.54 11.62
CA HIS A 47 17.09 -11.56 11.07
C HIS A 47 16.49 -10.71 9.94
N ASP A 48 15.16 -10.73 9.78
CA ASP A 48 14.40 -9.96 8.78
C ASP A 48 14.90 -10.15 7.33
N THR A 49 15.57 -11.28 7.08
CA THR A 49 16.11 -11.61 5.77
C THR A 49 15.00 -12.19 4.90
N ALA A 50 14.45 -11.33 4.04
CA ALA A 50 13.57 -11.64 2.90
C ALA A 50 12.55 -12.77 3.15
N THR A 51 11.34 -12.40 3.57
CA THR A 51 10.15 -13.26 3.51
C THR A 51 9.79 -13.53 2.04
N GLY A 52 10.36 -14.59 1.46
CA GLY A 52 10.12 -15.01 0.09
C GLY A 52 9.78 -16.49 0.00
N PHE A 53 9.17 -16.89 -1.11
CA PHE A 53 8.80 -18.29 -1.36
C PHE A 53 10.01 -19.23 -1.42
N ALA A 54 11.15 -18.75 -1.94
CA ALA A 54 12.38 -19.54 -2.07
C ALA A 54 12.97 -20.02 -0.72
N PRO A 55 13.19 -19.17 0.30
CA PRO A 55 13.65 -19.63 1.61
C PRO A 55 12.63 -20.51 2.34
N ALA A 56 11.33 -20.36 2.08
CA ALA A 56 10.30 -21.23 2.64
C ALA A 56 10.37 -22.67 2.10
N MET A 57 10.58 -22.83 0.78
CA MET A 57 10.74 -24.15 0.16
C MET A 57 12.11 -24.77 0.46
N LEU A 58 13.17 -23.97 0.43
CA LEU A 58 14.53 -24.44 0.70
C LEU A 58 14.80 -24.70 2.19
N GLY A 59 14.00 -24.13 3.10
CA GLY A 59 14.06 -24.44 4.53
C GLY A 59 13.71 -25.89 4.86
N VAL A 60 12.94 -26.57 4.00
CA VAL A 60 12.62 -28.01 4.13
C VAL A 60 13.86 -28.89 3.92
N LEU A 61 14.83 -28.41 3.15
CA LEU A 61 16.13 -29.08 2.95
C LEU A 61 17.14 -28.74 4.07
N GLY A 62 16.69 -28.03 5.10
CA GLY A 62 17.48 -27.68 6.27
C GLY A 62 18.49 -26.55 6.07
N PRO A 63 19.48 -26.43 6.98
CA PRO A 63 20.52 -25.42 6.95
C PRO A 63 21.26 -25.33 5.61
N LEU A 64 21.49 -26.47 4.94
CA LEU A 64 22.12 -26.51 3.61
C LEU A 64 21.26 -25.85 2.53
N GLY A 65 19.95 -26.12 2.53
CA GLY A 65 19.00 -25.46 1.63
C GLY A 65 18.96 -23.95 1.85
N LEU A 66 18.97 -23.50 3.11
CA LEU A 66 19.02 -22.08 3.44
C LEU A 66 20.34 -21.41 3.01
N LEU A 67 21.48 -22.10 3.09
CA LEU A 67 22.75 -21.59 2.56
C LEU A 67 22.74 -21.49 1.03
N ALA A 68 22.13 -22.45 0.33
CA ALA A 68 21.96 -22.40 -1.12
C ALA A 68 20.98 -21.30 -1.56
N ALA A 69 20.03 -20.92 -0.69
CA ALA A 69 19.11 -19.81 -0.94
C ALA A 69 19.80 -18.43 -0.94
N LEU A 70 20.94 -18.26 -0.26
CA LEU A 70 21.67 -16.98 -0.17
C LEU A 70 22.21 -16.46 -1.51
N PRO A 71 22.92 -17.26 -2.33
CA PRO A 71 23.31 -16.82 -3.67
C PRO A 71 22.11 -16.73 -4.61
N LEU A 72 21.12 -17.62 -4.47
CA LEU A 72 19.90 -17.60 -5.29
C LEU A 72 19.10 -16.32 -5.08
N THR A 73 18.97 -15.84 -3.84
CA THR A 73 18.33 -14.55 -3.53
C THR A 73 19.13 -13.34 -3.99
N ARG A 74 20.43 -13.48 -4.30
CA ARG A 74 21.23 -12.43 -4.95
C ARG A 74 21.10 -12.45 -6.47
N ILE A 75 21.07 -13.64 -7.08
CA ILE A 75 20.95 -13.81 -8.54
C ILE A 75 19.53 -13.52 -9.01
N PHE A 76 18.54 -14.01 -8.27
CA PHE A 76 17.13 -13.75 -8.48
C PHE A 76 16.62 -12.67 -7.54
N ARG A 77 17.51 -11.82 -6.99
CA ARG A 77 17.05 -10.55 -6.45
C ARG A 77 16.41 -9.86 -7.63
N PRO A 78 15.08 -9.66 -7.65
CA PRO A 78 14.52 -8.78 -8.63
C PRO A 78 15.28 -7.47 -8.43
N SER A 79 15.92 -6.96 -9.48
CA SER A 79 16.34 -5.57 -9.54
C SER A 79 15.06 -4.73 -9.48
N VAL A 80 14.48 -4.68 -8.30
CA VAL A 80 13.28 -3.95 -7.94
C VAL A 80 13.65 -3.26 -6.63
N GLN A 81 14.72 -2.48 -6.70
CA GLN A 81 14.62 -1.13 -6.18
C GLN A 81 13.79 -0.39 -7.24
N ARG A 82 12.48 -0.63 -7.21
CA ARG A 82 11.51 0.11 -8.01
C ARG A 82 11.57 1.51 -7.43
N SER A 83 12.28 2.39 -8.11
CA SER A 83 11.91 3.81 -8.01
C SER A 83 10.48 3.88 -8.53
N ASP A 84 9.60 4.53 -7.77
CA ASP A 84 8.19 4.68 -8.09
C ASP A 84 7.95 5.39 -9.43
N ASP A 85 9.01 5.93 -10.06
CA ASP A 85 8.99 6.61 -11.35
C ASP A 85 8.97 5.68 -12.58
N GLU A 86 9.35 4.39 -12.48
CA GLU A 86 9.28 3.45 -13.63
C GLU A 86 7.96 2.64 -13.67
N MET A 87 7.05 2.82 -12.69
CA MET A 87 5.73 2.17 -12.72
C MET A 87 4.78 2.80 -13.76
N PHE A 88 5.12 4.01 -14.22
CA PHE A 88 4.46 4.67 -15.33
C PHE A 88 5.36 4.56 -16.55
N GLY A 89 5.21 3.47 -17.31
CA GLY A 89 5.76 3.41 -18.66
C GLY A 89 5.37 4.67 -19.46
N PRO A 90 6.14 5.05 -20.49
CA PRO A 90 5.80 6.22 -21.29
C PRO A 90 4.35 6.10 -21.73
N VAL A 91 3.55 7.13 -21.45
CA VAL A 91 2.12 7.19 -21.76
C VAL A 91 1.99 7.00 -23.28
N ALA A 92 1.78 5.75 -23.68
CA ALA A 92 1.48 5.39 -25.04
C ALA A 92 0.06 5.89 -25.28
N GLY A 93 -0.05 7.09 -25.84
CA GLY A 93 -1.24 7.47 -26.57
C GLY A 93 -1.53 6.37 -27.60
N HIS A 94 -2.82 6.13 -27.82
CA HIS A 94 -3.43 5.37 -28.93
C HIS A 94 -3.71 3.87 -28.69
N SER A 95 -4.89 3.56 -28.12
CA SER A 95 -6.02 2.88 -28.81
C SER A 95 -7.04 2.33 -27.79
N THR A 96 -8.27 2.85 -27.82
CA THR A 96 -9.08 3.13 -26.63
C THR A 96 -10.22 2.15 -26.29
N GLN A 97 -10.34 0.97 -26.91
CA GLN A 97 -11.52 0.12 -26.63
C GLN A 97 -11.26 -1.36 -26.38
N ARG A 98 -10.18 -1.95 -26.90
CA ARG A 98 -9.93 -3.41 -26.73
C ARG A 98 -9.13 -3.74 -25.47
N GLY A 99 -8.31 -2.80 -24.98
CA GLY A 99 -7.49 -2.96 -23.79
C GLY A 99 -8.26 -2.90 -22.47
N ALA A 100 -9.26 -2.02 -22.36
CA ALA A 100 -10.03 -1.82 -21.12
C ALA A 100 -10.78 -3.10 -20.69
N ARG A 101 -11.41 -3.82 -21.62
CA ARG A 101 -12.07 -5.11 -21.34
C ARG A 101 -11.08 -6.18 -20.87
N LEU A 102 -9.86 -6.18 -21.40
CA LEU A 102 -8.83 -7.17 -21.06
C LEU A 102 -8.15 -6.82 -19.73
N ALA A 103 -8.02 -5.53 -19.40
CA ALA A 103 -7.59 -5.04 -18.09
C ALA A 103 -8.63 -5.36 -17.00
N VAL A 104 -9.93 -5.16 -17.28
CA VAL A 104 -11.03 -5.53 -16.39
C VAL A 104 -11.09 -7.05 -16.19
N ALA A 105 -10.93 -7.84 -17.26
CA ALA A 105 -10.83 -9.29 -17.15
C ALA A 105 -9.63 -9.74 -16.28
N ARG A 106 -8.48 -9.05 -16.35
CA ARG A 106 -7.31 -9.32 -15.50
C ARG A 106 -7.46 -8.85 -14.06
N MET A 107 -8.22 -7.78 -13.81
CA MET A 107 -8.63 -7.37 -12.45
C MET A 107 -9.61 -8.37 -11.85
N LEU A 108 -10.59 -8.84 -12.63
CA LEU A 108 -11.52 -9.90 -12.24
C LEU A 108 -10.79 -11.23 -11.96
N ASP A 109 -9.70 -11.51 -12.69
CA ASP A 109 -8.80 -12.65 -12.47
C ASP A 109 -7.77 -12.42 -11.35
N GLY A 110 -7.83 -11.28 -10.65
CA GLY A 110 -6.98 -10.98 -9.49
C GLY A 110 -5.51 -10.66 -9.78
N ARG A 111 -5.13 -10.44 -11.04
CA ARG A 111 -3.73 -10.21 -11.45
C ARG A 111 -3.33 -8.75 -11.54
N VAL A 112 -4.27 -7.81 -11.37
CA VAL A 112 -4.03 -6.36 -11.40
C VAL A 112 -4.70 -5.75 -10.18
N HIS A 113 -3.93 -4.98 -9.39
CA HIS A 113 -4.34 -4.51 -8.07
C HIS A 113 -4.76 -3.03 -8.05
N HIS A 114 -4.65 -2.32 -9.18
CA HIS A 114 -4.96 -0.89 -9.27
C HIS A 114 -6.07 -0.63 -10.28
N ALA A 115 -7.04 0.19 -9.89
CA ALA A 115 -8.11 0.65 -10.78
C ALA A 115 -7.62 1.89 -11.55
N THR A 116 -7.41 1.76 -12.87
CA THR A 116 -7.24 2.93 -13.75
C THR A 116 -8.60 3.60 -14.02
N PRO A 117 -8.65 4.89 -14.42
CA PRO A 117 -9.90 5.58 -14.76
C PRO A 117 -10.80 4.81 -15.76
N ASP A 118 -10.18 4.13 -16.73
CA ASP A 118 -10.89 3.29 -17.70
C ASP A 118 -11.52 2.04 -17.06
N THR A 119 -10.84 1.43 -16.09
CA THR A 119 -11.39 0.27 -15.35
C THR A 119 -12.53 0.69 -14.42
N LEU A 120 -12.45 1.89 -13.83
CA LEU A 120 -13.55 2.49 -13.07
C LEU A 120 -14.79 2.69 -13.94
N SER A 121 -14.64 3.28 -15.12
CA SER A 121 -15.74 3.45 -16.08
C SER A 121 -16.38 2.11 -16.48
N SER A 122 -15.56 1.08 -16.68
CA SER A 122 -16.06 -0.26 -16.95
C SER A 122 -16.78 -0.89 -15.76
N LEU A 123 -16.29 -0.71 -14.53
CA LEU A 123 -16.96 -1.23 -13.33
C LEU A 123 -18.28 -0.51 -13.06
N VAL A 124 -18.34 0.81 -13.25
CA VAL A 124 -19.59 1.59 -13.19
C VAL A 124 -20.58 1.07 -14.22
N THR A 125 -20.14 0.81 -15.46
CA THR A 125 -20.99 0.30 -16.53
C THR A 125 -21.54 -1.09 -16.18
N ILE A 126 -20.70 -1.99 -15.65
CA ILE A 126 -21.13 -3.31 -15.18
C ILE A 126 -22.13 -3.15 -14.02
N MET A 127 -21.87 -2.27 -13.05
CA MET A 127 -22.76 -2.03 -11.92
C MET A 127 -24.11 -1.43 -12.33
N ARG A 128 -24.19 -0.67 -13.44
CA ARG A 128 -25.46 -0.09 -13.93
C ARG A 128 -26.25 -1.03 -14.85
N HIS A 129 -25.57 -1.82 -15.68
CA HIS A 129 -26.20 -2.55 -16.79
C HIS A 129 -25.89 -4.05 -16.84
N GLY A 130 -24.91 -4.52 -16.07
CA GLY A 130 -24.54 -5.92 -16.03
C GLY A 130 -25.60 -6.78 -15.35
N GLY A 131 -25.58 -8.08 -15.62
CA GLY A 131 -26.46 -9.03 -14.94
C GLY A 131 -26.12 -9.17 -13.44
N VAL A 132 -27.05 -9.70 -12.62
CA VAL A 132 -26.86 -9.84 -11.16
C VAL A 132 -25.54 -10.54 -10.80
N ALA A 133 -25.18 -11.60 -11.53
CA ALA A 133 -23.93 -12.34 -11.31
C ALA A 133 -22.68 -11.51 -11.63
N GLU A 134 -22.74 -10.64 -12.64
CA GLU A 134 -21.62 -9.77 -13.03
C GLU A 134 -21.44 -8.63 -12.04
N ARG A 135 -22.54 -7.99 -11.62
CA ARG A 135 -22.55 -6.96 -10.58
C ARG A 135 -21.99 -7.49 -9.27
N ARG A 136 -22.38 -8.70 -8.86
CA ARG A 136 -21.82 -9.37 -7.67
C ARG A 136 -20.31 -9.54 -7.78
N ARG A 137 -19.79 -10.05 -8.91
CA ARG A 137 -18.35 -10.23 -9.11
C ARG A 137 -17.60 -8.89 -9.12
N ALA A 138 -18.16 -7.87 -9.77
CA ALA A 138 -17.59 -6.53 -9.78
C ALA A 138 -17.48 -5.96 -8.36
N LEU A 139 -18.54 -6.10 -7.55
CA LEU A 139 -18.55 -5.68 -6.16
C LEU A 139 -17.53 -6.44 -5.31
N GLU A 140 -17.39 -7.76 -5.50
CA GLU A 140 -16.36 -8.56 -4.82
C GLU A 140 -14.93 -8.11 -5.16
N THR A 141 -14.67 -7.76 -6.42
CA THR A 141 -13.39 -7.19 -6.84
C THR A 141 -13.13 -5.85 -6.16
N VAL A 142 -14.12 -4.95 -6.17
CA VAL A 142 -14.04 -3.64 -5.48
C VAL A 142 -13.72 -3.80 -3.99
N VAL A 143 -14.34 -4.77 -3.32
CA VAL A 143 -14.11 -5.02 -1.88
C VAL A 143 -12.71 -5.60 -1.62
N ARG A 144 -12.19 -6.43 -2.53
CA ARG A 144 -10.87 -7.06 -2.37
C ARG A 144 -9.73 -6.05 -2.55
N SER A 145 -9.86 -5.14 -3.50
CA SER A 145 -8.89 -4.08 -3.80
C SER A 145 -9.46 -2.71 -3.45
N PHE A 146 -10.03 -2.58 -2.26
CA PHE A 146 -10.71 -1.35 -1.87
C PHE A 146 -9.72 -0.19 -1.78
N GLU A 147 -10.06 0.89 -2.48
CA GLU A 147 -9.47 2.21 -2.33
C GLU A 147 -10.62 3.19 -2.07
N PRO A 148 -10.43 4.28 -1.31
CA PRO A 148 -11.49 5.26 -1.03
C PRO A 148 -12.19 5.79 -2.28
N ALA A 149 -11.47 5.95 -3.39
CA ALA A 149 -12.02 6.35 -4.69
C ALA A 149 -13.04 5.36 -5.28
N LEU A 150 -13.06 4.10 -4.83
CA LEU A 150 -14.04 3.09 -5.23
C LEU A 150 -15.30 3.11 -4.37
N SER A 151 -15.34 3.89 -3.28
CA SER A 151 -16.50 4.01 -2.40
C SER A 151 -17.82 4.35 -3.14
N PRO A 152 -17.84 5.14 -4.25
CA PRO A 152 -19.09 5.40 -4.96
C PRO A 152 -19.69 4.15 -5.62
N LEU A 153 -18.89 3.14 -5.94
CA LEU A 153 -19.38 1.86 -6.48
C LEU A 153 -20.11 1.04 -5.41
N ILE A 154 -19.63 1.08 -4.17
CA ILE A 154 -20.31 0.45 -3.02
C ILE A 154 -21.59 1.22 -2.71
N ALA A 155 -21.54 2.57 -2.71
CA ALA A 155 -22.72 3.41 -2.52
C ALA A 155 -23.79 3.15 -3.59
N LEU A 156 -23.39 3.00 -4.85
CA LEU A 156 -24.30 2.61 -5.94
C LEU A 156 -24.94 1.25 -5.66
N ALA A 157 -24.15 0.27 -5.22
CA ALA A 157 -24.63 -1.09 -4.92
C ALA A 157 -25.60 -1.16 -3.72
N LEU A 158 -25.52 -0.22 -2.76
CA LEU A 158 -26.48 -0.13 -1.65
C LEU A 158 -27.90 0.19 -2.14
N THR A 159 -28.03 0.83 -3.31
CA THR A 159 -29.29 1.15 -3.96
C THR A 159 -29.66 0.19 -5.10
N ASP A 160 -28.96 -0.94 -5.24
CA ASP A 160 -29.22 -1.92 -6.30
C ASP A 160 -30.66 -2.47 -6.20
N GLY A 161 -31.28 -2.77 -7.35
CA GLY A 161 -32.61 -3.38 -7.40
C GLY A 161 -32.65 -4.78 -6.76
N ASP A 162 -31.53 -5.51 -6.81
CA ASP A 162 -31.40 -6.86 -6.25
C ASP A 162 -31.05 -6.83 -4.75
N GLN A 163 -31.83 -7.54 -3.93
CA GLN A 163 -31.64 -7.59 -2.48
C GLN A 163 -30.30 -8.22 -2.06
N THR A 164 -29.80 -9.20 -2.81
CA THR A 164 -28.54 -9.88 -2.51
C THR A 164 -27.36 -8.93 -2.70
N ILE A 165 -27.40 -8.12 -3.77
CA ILE A 165 -26.37 -7.11 -4.03
C ILE A 165 -26.39 -6.03 -2.95
N ARG A 166 -27.59 -5.55 -2.54
CA ARG A 166 -27.70 -4.58 -1.44
C ARG A 166 -27.13 -5.12 -0.13
N ALA A 167 -27.42 -6.38 0.21
CA ALA A 167 -26.89 -7.01 1.41
C ALA A 167 -25.36 -7.16 1.36
N LEU A 168 -24.81 -7.53 0.19
CA LEU A 168 -23.36 -7.61 0.00
C LEU A 168 -22.69 -6.24 0.11
N ALA A 169 -23.31 -5.19 -0.44
CA ALA A 169 -22.83 -3.82 -0.35
C ALA A 169 -22.83 -3.30 1.10
N ALA A 170 -23.86 -3.64 1.89
CA ALA A 170 -23.92 -3.28 3.31
C ALA A 170 -22.84 -4.02 4.14
N ALA A 171 -22.59 -5.29 3.85
CA ALA A 171 -21.49 -6.04 4.46
C ALA A 171 -20.11 -5.45 4.06
N ALA A 172 -19.97 -5.05 2.80
CA ALA A 172 -18.78 -4.40 2.28
C ALA A 172 -18.51 -3.06 2.97
N SER A 173 -19.52 -2.19 3.12
CA SER A 173 -19.35 -0.89 3.78
C SER A 173 -18.95 -1.05 5.25
N ALA A 174 -19.53 -2.01 5.97
CA ALA A 174 -19.15 -2.31 7.35
C ALA A 174 -17.68 -2.75 7.45
N ARG A 175 -17.23 -3.61 6.54
CA ARG A 175 -15.84 -4.09 6.50
C ARG A 175 -14.85 -3.00 6.12
N VAL A 176 -15.21 -2.09 5.21
CA VAL A 176 -14.38 -0.92 4.88
C VAL A 176 -14.19 -0.03 6.11
N ALA A 177 -15.27 0.27 6.84
CA ALA A 177 -15.21 1.06 8.06
C ALA A 177 -14.33 0.39 9.14
N GLU A 178 -14.48 -0.92 9.35
CA GLU A 178 -13.64 -1.68 10.28
C GLU A 178 -12.15 -1.64 9.88
N ASN A 179 -11.86 -1.83 8.58
CA ASN A 179 -10.49 -1.77 8.07
C ASN A 179 -9.84 -0.40 8.29
N LEU A 180 -10.60 0.70 8.11
CA LEU A 180 -10.12 2.05 8.39
C LEU A 180 -9.77 2.21 9.87
N VAL A 181 -10.64 1.76 10.78
CA VAL A 181 -10.39 1.84 12.24
C VAL A 181 -9.13 1.06 12.61
N LEU A 182 -8.97 -0.16 12.10
CA LEU A 182 -7.79 -0.99 12.36
C LEU A 182 -6.51 -0.38 11.77
N ALA A 183 -6.55 0.14 10.54
CA ALA A 183 -5.41 0.77 9.90
C ALA A 183 -4.99 2.05 10.64
N ARG A 184 -5.96 2.89 11.03
CA ARG A 184 -5.73 4.08 11.86
C ARG A 184 -5.08 3.71 13.18
N ALA A 185 -5.61 2.73 13.91
CA ALA A 185 -5.07 2.31 15.20
C ALA A 185 -3.62 1.80 15.08
N ARG A 186 -3.32 0.96 14.08
CA ARG A 186 -1.97 0.45 13.83
C ARG A 186 -0.97 1.55 13.49
N LEU A 187 -1.35 2.48 12.61
CA LEU A 187 -0.48 3.60 12.25
C LEU A 187 -0.30 4.58 13.41
N SER A 188 -1.35 4.85 14.18
CA SER A 188 -1.28 5.72 15.37
C SER A 188 -0.33 5.16 16.42
N ALA A 189 -0.36 3.84 16.66
CA ALA A 189 0.58 3.17 17.55
C ALA A 189 2.03 3.33 17.07
N ARG A 190 2.29 3.12 15.77
CA ARG A 190 3.62 3.31 15.18
C ARG A 190 4.13 4.75 15.28
N VAL A 191 3.24 5.74 15.20
CA VAL A 191 3.57 7.16 15.42
C VAL A 191 3.95 7.38 16.88
N ALA A 192 3.17 6.85 17.83
CA ALA A 192 3.44 7.00 19.26
C ALA A 192 4.75 6.33 19.68
N ASP A 193 5.08 5.18 19.09
CA ASP A 193 6.31 4.44 19.38
C ASP A 193 7.57 5.12 18.80
N GLY A 194 7.41 6.06 17.85
CA GLY A 194 8.52 6.75 17.19
C GLY A 194 9.42 5.86 16.32
N VAL A 195 9.01 4.60 16.08
CA VAL A 195 9.83 3.56 15.41
C VAL A 195 9.99 3.81 13.91
N ALA A 196 9.05 4.53 13.29
CA ALA A 196 9.06 4.77 11.85
C ALA A 196 8.80 6.25 11.53
N PRO A 197 9.77 6.97 10.94
CA PRO A 197 9.61 8.39 10.61
C PRO A 197 8.46 8.65 9.63
N ASP A 198 8.19 7.70 8.74
CA ASP A 198 7.14 7.81 7.72
C ASP A 198 5.74 7.42 8.23
N ALA A 199 5.61 6.95 9.48
CA ALA A 199 4.32 6.50 10.01
C ALA A 199 3.31 7.65 10.12
N ALA A 200 3.78 8.84 10.50
CA ALA A 200 2.92 10.02 10.62
C ALA A 200 2.43 10.50 9.25
N THR A 201 3.32 10.52 8.26
CA THR A 201 2.98 10.81 6.86
C THR A 201 1.99 9.79 6.29
N SER A 202 2.22 8.50 6.56
CA SER A 202 1.33 7.42 6.13
C SER A 202 -0.05 7.53 6.78
N LEU A 203 -0.11 7.86 8.07
CA LEU A 203 -1.36 8.08 8.80
C LEU A 203 -2.12 9.28 8.22
N ALA A 204 -1.46 10.41 8.05
CA ALA A 204 -2.07 11.60 7.48
C ALA A 204 -2.60 11.35 6.07
N LYS A 205 -1.84 10.63 5.23
CA LYS A 205 -2.29 10.25 3.89
C LYS A 205 -3.52 9.35 3.93
N LEU A 206 -3.52 8.30 4.77
CA LEU A 206 -4.68 7.41 4.93
C LEU A 206 -5.95 8.19 5.29
N LEU A 207 -5.85 9.08 6.28
CA LEU A 207 -6.97 9.90 6.76
C LEU A 207 -7.47 10.85 5.66
N ALA A 208 -6.55 11.51 4.96
CA ALA A 208 -6.87 12.42 3.88
C ALA A 208 -7.54 11.72 2.68
N ASP A 209 -7.03 10.56 2.26
CA ASP A 209 -7.58 9.81 1.13
C ASP A 209 -9.05 9.41 1.40
N HIS A 210 -9.35 8.96 2.62
CA HIS A 210 -10.72 8.65 3.04
C HIS A 210 -11.57 9.91 3.16
N ALA A 211 -11.04 10.98 3.75
CA ALA A 211 -11.78 12.24 3.87
C ALA A 211 -12.14 12.86 2.51
N ARG A 212 -11.30 12.68 1.50
CA ARG A 212 -11.53 13.20 0.15
C ARG A 212 -12.53 12.36 -0.61
N SER A 213 -12.34 11.05 -0.62
CA SER A 213 -12.94 10.18 -1.64
C SER A 213 -13.95 9.17 -1.10
N ASP A 214 -14.00 8.93 0.22
CA ASP A 214 -14.90 7.94 0.81
C ASP A 214 -16.31 8.49 1.03
N VAL A 215 -17.20 8.24 0.08
CA VAL A 215 -18.62 8.65 0.08
C VAL A 215 -19.46 7.81 1.07
N LEU A 216 -18.92 6.70 1.58
CA LEU A 216 -19.62 5.91 2.61
C LEU A 216 -19.61 6.60 3.98
N LEU A 217 -18.73 7.60 4.17
CA LEU A 217 -18.64 8.39 5.38
C LEU A 217 -19.55 9.61 5.30
N SER A 218 -20.17 9.97 6.43
CA SER A 218 -20.91 11.23 6.55
C SER A 218 -19.98 12.44 6.39
N ASP A 219 -20.54 13.59 5.99
CA ASP A 219 -19.77 14.83 5.83
C ASP A 219 -19.01 15.23 7.09
N SER A 220 -19.62 15.05 8.28
CA SER A 220 -18.97 15.34 9.56
C SER A 220 -17.81 14.40 9.86
N GLN A 221 -17.93 13.10 9.55
CA GLN A 221 -16.82 12.16 9.68
C GLN A 221 -15.68 12.50 8.72
N ARG A 222 -15.99 12.84 7.47
CA ARG A 222 -14.96 13.26 6.51
C ARG A 222 -14.27 14.54 6.97
N LEU A 223 -15.00 15.52 7.51
CA LEU A 223 -14.42 16.72 8.07
C LEU A 223 -13.44 16.40 9.22
N HIS A 224 -13.86 15.57 10.18
CA HIS A 224 -13.01 15.15 11.30
C HIS A 224 -11.74 14.42 10.84
N LEU A 225 -11.83 13.59 9.80
CA LEU A 225 -10.66 12.94 9.21
C LEU A 225 -9.69 13.94 8.55
N ARG A 226 -10.18 15.04 7.94
CA ARG A 226 -9.31 16.11 7.42
C ARG A 226 -8.58 16.82 8.55
N GLU A 227 -9.30 17.18 9.60
CA GLU A 227 -8.74 17.83 10.79
C GLU A 227 -7.66 16.95 11.43
N ASP A 228 -7.96 15.66 11.62
CA ASP A 228 -7.02 14.67 12.15
C ASP A 228 -5.77 14.51 11.25
N ALA A 229 -5.94 14.53 9.92
CA ALA A 229 -4.82 14.46 8.97
C ALA A 229 -3.89 15.67 9.11
N VAL A 230 -4.45 16.88 9.17
CA VAL A 230 -3.68 18.12 9.34
C VAL A 230 -2.97 18.16 10.71
N ALA A 231 -3.67 17.77 11.78
CA ALA A 231 -3.10 17.69 13.12
C ALA A 231 -1.93 16.70 13.18
N THR A 232 -2.11 15.51 12.57
CA THR A 232 -1.07 14.48 12.49
C THR A 232 0.16 14.99 11.73
N MET A 233 -0.03 15.66 10.59
CA MET A 233 1.09 16.26 9.86
C MET A 233 1.81 17.31 10.69
N THR A 234 1.06 18.25 11.28
CA THR A 234 1.60 19.36 12.09
C THR A 234 2.44 18.86 13.27
N ALA A 235 1.98 17.80 13.94
CA ALA A 235 2.72 17.15 15.01
C ALA A 235 4.04 16.53 14.52
N ALA A 236 4.05 15.90 13.34
CA ALA A 236 5.24 15.28 12.77
C ALA A 236 6.39 16.29 12.52
N ILE A 237 6.07 17.53 12.09
CA ILE A 237 7.07 18.58 11.87
C ILE A 237 7.67 19.06 13.19
N SER A 238 6.83 19.17 14.23
CA SER A 238 7.26 19.64 15.55
C SER A 238 8.27 18.68 16.21
N HIS A 239 8.40 17.45 15.70
CA HIS A 239 9.35 16.44 16.17
C HIS A 239 10.61 16.31 15.27
N GLY A 240 10.85 17.27 14.37
CA GLY A 240 12.13 17.35 13.65
C GLY A 240 12.30 16.31 12.55
N ALA A 241 11.22 15.70 12.06
CA ALA A 241 11.24 15.01 10.78
C ALA A 241 11.51 16.05 9.69
N VAL A 242 12.76 16.08 9.22
CA VAL A 242 13.23 17.01 8.19
C VAL A 242 12.59 16.63 6.87
N ASP A 243 11.47 17.28 6.56
CA ASP A 243 11.26 17.84 5.22
C ASP A 243 10.43 19.14 5.32
N PRO A 244 11.09 20.30 5.29
CA PRO A 244 10.40 21.58 5.27
C PRO A 244 9.80 21.76 3.86
N ARG A 245 8.52 21.39 3.73
CA ARG A 245 7.64 21.53 2.54
C ARG A 245 7.50 20.28 1.67
N SER A 246 7.15 19.13 2.24
CA SER A 246 6.61 18.06 1.39
C SER A 246 5.31 18.58 0.79
N ALA A 247 5.27 18.74 -0.53
CA ALA A 247 4.13 19.30 -1.24
C ALA A 247 2.82 18.53 -1.01
N THR A 248 2.91 17.28 -0.57
CA THR A 248 1.77 16.51 -0.04
C THR A 248 1.12 17.22 1.14
N ARG A 249 1.90 17.80 2.06
CA ARG A 249 1.39 18.60 3.18
C ARG A 249 0.69 19.86 2.71
N ASP A 250 1.31 20.61 1.80
CA ASP A 250 0.75 21.87 1.33
C ASP A 250 -0.58 21.63 0.60
N ALA A 251 -0.65 20.58 -0.23
CA ALA A 251 -1.89 20.14 -0.87
C ALA A 251 -2.97 19.75 0.16
N LEU A 252 -2.63 18.97 1.18
CA LEU A 252 -3.58 18.57 2.23
C LEU A 252 -4.05 19.74 3.10
N THR A 253 -3.16 20.69 3.36
CA THR A 253 -3.48 21.91 4.10
C THR A 253 -4.42 22.79 3.27
N MET A 254 -4.19 22.92 1.95
CA MET A 254 -5.09 23.68 1.06
C MET A 254 -6.48 23.05 1.06
N GLU A 255 -6.57 21.72 0.99
CA GLU A 255 -7.85 21.01 1.00
C GLU A 255 -8.60 21.15 2.33
N ALA A 256 -7.89 21.14 3.45
CA ALA A 256 -8.51 21.36 4.75
C ALA A 256 -9.04 22.78 4.90
N LEU A 257 -8.26 23.79 4.47
CA LEU A 257 -8.68 25.20 4.48
C LEU A 257 -9.87 25.44 3.53
N TRP A 258 -9.87 24.80 2.35
CA TRP A 258 -11.01 24.81 1.44
C TRP A 258 -12.26 24.27 2.10
N ALA A 259 -12.16 23.11 2.76
CA ALA A 259 -13.28 22.50 3.45
C ALA A 259 -13.81 23.34 4.61
N ALA A 260 -12.94 24.10 5.28
CA ALA A 260 -13.30 25.04 6.35
C ALA A 260 -13.86 26.38 5.83
N GLY A 261 -13.77 26.65 4.53
CA GLY A 261 -14.15 27.94 3.92
C GLY A 261 -13.20 29.09 4.26
N ASP A 262 -11.98 28.80 4.72
CA ASP A 262 -10.97 29.81 5.06
C ASP A 262 -10.13 30.17 3.82
N TYR A 263 -10.78 30.86 2.88
CA TYR A 263 -10.17 31.21 1.59
C TYR A 263 -8.99 32.18 1.74
N ASP A 264 -9.03 33.09 2.71
CA ASP A 264 -7.92 34.01 3.01
C ASP A 264 -6.65 33.26 3.43
N ALA A 265 -6.79 32.14 4.15
CA ALA A 265 -5.66 31.28 4.48
C ALA A 265 -5.12 30.52 3.26
N ILE A 266 -5.99 30.09 2.33
CA ILE A 266 -5.56 29.46 1.08
C ILE A 266 -4.79 30.48 0.22
N ASP A 267 -5.26 31.72 0.11
CA ASP A 267 -4.59 32.79 -0.64
C ASP A 267 -3.18 33.05 -0.10
N ARG A 268 -3.04 33.20 1.21
CA ARG A 268 -1.73 33.39 1.86
C ARG A 268 -0.80 32.21 1.61
N MET A 269 -1.33 30.99 1.64
CA MET A 269 -0.52 29.79 1.46
C MET A 269 -0.12 29.58 0.00
N ALA A 270 -1.03 29.81 -0.95
CA ALA A 270 -0.76 29.76 -2.39
C ALA A 270 0.31 30.80 -2.78
N ALA A 271 0.20 32.03 -2.27
CA ALA A 271 1.21 33.08 -2.47
C ALA A 271 2.57 32.69 -1.86
N ALA A 272 2.59 32.05 -0.69
CA ALA A 272 3.83 31.58 -0.07
C ALA A 272 4.49 30.44 -0.88
N ILE A 273 3.71 29.53 -1.46
CA ILE A 273 4.19 28.45 -2.33
C ILE A 273 4.78 29.03 -3.62
N GLU A 274 4.10 29.99 -4.26
CA GLU A 274 4.58 30.68 -5.46
C GLU A 274 5.88 31.45 -5.19
N ALA A 275 5.92 32.28 -4.13
CA ALA A 275 7.11 33.04 -3.74
C ALA A 275 8.31 32.13 -3.41
N SER A 276 8.07 30.91 -2.91
CA SER A 276 9.13 29.92 -2.67
C SER A 276 9.62 29.23 -3.95
N SER A 277 8.79 29.21 -5.00
CA SER A 277 9.09 28.56 -6.28
C SER A 277 9.99 29.41 -7.19
N GLU A 278 10.06 30.72 -6.96
CA GLU A 278 10.96 31.64 -7.67
C GLU A 278 12.43 31.50 -7.23
N ARG A 279 12.71 30.70 -6.19
CA ARG A 279 14.08 30.40 -5.75
C ARG A 279 14.71 29.39 -6.72
N PRO A 280 15.95 29.60 -7.20
CA PRO A 280 16.61 28.76 -8.19
C PRO A 280 17.16 27.45 -7.59
N ASP A 281 16.36 26.78 -6.76
CA ASP A 281 16.69 25.46 -6.24
C ASP A 281 16.07 24.39 -7.18
N PRO A 282 16.81 23.33 -7.54
CA PRO A 282 16.28 22.29 -8.41
C PRO A 282 15.10 21.56 -7.74
N PRO A 283 14.01 21.25 -8.48
CA PRO A 283 12.86 20.56 -7.91
C PRO A 283 13.25 19.16 -7.42
N ILE A 284 12.98 18.88 -6.14
CA ILE A 284 13.49 17.71 -5.43
C ILE A 284 12.58 16.48 -5.61
N ASP A 285 11.29 16.63 -5.96
CA ASP A 285 10.35 15.50 -6.07
C ASP A 285 9.09 15.80 -6.93
N THR A 286 8.43 14.75 -7.41
CA THR A 286 7.09 14.71 -8.01
C THR A 286 6.00 15.39 -7.18
N GLY A 287 6.12 15.35 -5.85
CA GLY A 287 5.21 16.07 -4.95
C GLY A 287 5.15 17.56 -5.23
N ASP A 288 6.31 18.20 -5.43
CA ASP A 288 6.47 19.65 -5.63
C ASP A 288 5.64 20.16 -6.82
N ARG A 289 5.46 19.32 -7.85
CA ARG A 289 4.59 19.62 -8.99
C ARG A 289 3.11 19.68 -8.62
N SER A 290 2.63 18.85 -7.69
CA SER A 290 1.21 18.79 -7.31
C SER A 290 0.78 20.05 -6.55
N ALA A 291 1.52 20.44 -5.51
CA ALA A 291 1.20 21.65 -4.73
C ALA A 291 1.31 22.93 -5.57
N LYS A 292 2.33 23.04 -6.44
CA LYS A 292 2.45 24.16 -7.38
C LYS A 292 1.30 24.21 -8.38
N THR A 293 0.90 23.07 -8.93
CA THR A 293 -0.25 23.01 -9.84
C THR A 293 -1.52 23.46 -9.15
N LEU A 294 -1.73 23.05 -7.90
CA LEU A 294 -2.91 23.40 -7.10
C LEU A 294 -2.91 24.89 -6.71
N ALA A 295 -1.77 25.43 -6.27
CA ALA A 295 -1.60 26.84 -5.96
C ALA A 295 -1.77 27.73 -7.21
N ASN A 296 -1.16 27.35 -8.34
CA ASN A 296 -1.32 28.07 -9.59
C ASN A 296 -2.77 28.03 -10.10
N TRP A 297 -3.43 26.87 -10.03
CA TRP A 297 -4.85 26.76 -10.37
C TRP A 297 -5.73 27.62 -9.46
N TRP A 298 -5.45 27.68 -8.16
CA TRP A 298 -6.18 28.54 -7.23
C TRP A 298 -6.02 30.03 -7.58
N LEU A 299 -4.79 30.48 -7.77
CA LEU A 299 -4.46 31.88 -8.06
C LEU A 299 -4.94 32.35 -9.45
N THR A 300 -4.90 31.47 -10.45
CA THR A 300 -5.27 31.82 -11.84
C THR A 300 -6.70 31.45 -12.21
N GLY A 301 -7.31 30.50 -11.50
CA GLY A 301 -8.64 29.96 -11.77
C GLY A 301 -9.77 30.64 -11.01
N ALA A 302 -9.49 31.38 -9.93
CA ALA A 302 -10.52 32.11 -9.18
C ALA A 302 -11.05 33.38 -9.90
N THR A 303 -10.48 33.74 -11.05
CA THR A 303 -10.87 34.94 -11.83
C THR A 303 -11.66 34.63 -13.13
N ALA A 304 -12.07 33.38 -13.35
CA ALA A 304 -12.90 32.97 -14.50
C ALA A 304 -14.27 32.45 -14.04
#